data_AF-V4MQ67-F1
#
_entry.id   AF-V4MQ67-F1
#
_cell.length_a   1.000
_cell.length_b   1.000
_cell.length_c   1.000
_cell.angle_alpha   90.00
_cell.angle_beta   90.00
_cell.angle_gamma   90.00
#
_symmetry.space_group_name_H-M   'P 1'
#
loop_
_entity.id
_entity.type
_entity.pdbx_description
1 polymer ?
#
loop_
_entity_poly.entity_id
_entity_poly.type
_entity_poly.pdbx_seq_one_letter_code
_entity_poly.pdbx_strand_id
1 'polypeptide(L)'
;MYIKMQSLYIRLVTQRTKSRFVVARPAKVTETLLKYIPAEEIPVQYGGFKRDDDTDFSNEAASEVVIKPGSTETIEIPALEDIAVMGWEVSYKEEFVPTEEGAYTIIVQKEKKMGSNEGPMRNSFKNSESGKIVLTVSNVSSKKKKRVLYRYKTKS
;
A
#
# COMPACT_ATOMS: atom_id res chain seq x y z
N MET A 1 8.11 15.46 26.48
CA MET A 1 7.94 14.31 27.40
C MET A 1 8.36 12.96 26.80
N TYR A 2 8.27 12.73 25.48
CA TYR A 2 8.66 11.46 24.84
C TYR A 2 10.18 11.15 24.79
N ILE A 3 11.03 12.16 24.53
CA ILE A 3 12.49 11.97 24.39
C ILE A 3 13.14 11.56 25.73
N LYS A 4 12.56 12.00 26.85
CA LYS A 4 13.08 11.74 28.21
C LYS A 4 12.92 10.28 28.64
N MET A 5 11.88 9.60 28.16
CA MET A 5 11.62 8.17 28.48
C MET A 5 12.54 7.24 27.67
N GLN A 6 12.78 7.52 26.38
CA GLN A 6 13.74 6.77 25.57
C GLN A 6 15.18 6.88 26.11
N SER A 7 15.55 8.05 26.60
CA SER A 7 16.86 8.30 27.22
C SER A 7 17.13 7.43 28.46
N LEU A 8 16.09 7.09 29.24
CA LEU A 8 16.24 6.29 30.46
C LEU A 8 16.47 4.81 30.12
N TYR A 9 15.73 4.27 29.14
CA TYR A 9 15.90 2.88 28.69
C TYR A 9 17.23 2.65 27.97
N ILE A 10 17.66 3.58 27.10
CA ILE A 10 18.92 3.45 26.35
C ILE A 10 20.14 3.44 27.29
N ARG A 11 20.07 4.02 28.50
CA ARG A 11 21.20 4.03 29.44
C ARG A 11 21.53 2.64 30.00
N LEU A 12 20.55 1.73 30.06
CA LEU A 12 20.67 0.34 30.52
C LEU A 12 21.09 -0.65 29.42
N VAL A 13 21.18 -0.18 28.18
CA VAL A 13 21.47 -1.01 27.01
C VAL A 13 22.95 -0.89 26.64
N THR A 14 23.61 -2.00 26.30
CA THR A 14 25.04 -1.99 25.93
C THR A 14 25.28 -1.21 24.63
N GLN A 15 26.48 -0.66 24.45
CA GLN A 15 26.84 0.14 23.27
C GLN A 15 26.68 -0.64 21.95
N ARG A 16 26.93 -1.97 21.96
CA ARG A 16 26.70 -2.88 20.84
C ARG A 16 25.22 -3.01 20.47
N THR A 17 24.32 -2.95 21.43
CA THR A 17 22.88 -3.02 21.17
C THR A 17 22.36 -1.65 20.75
N LYS A 18 22.89 -0.54 21.30
CA LYS A 18 22.56 0.84 20.85
C LYS A 18 22.76 1.04 19.35
N SER A 19 23.83 0.49 18.78
CA SER A 19 24.13 0.62 17.35
C SER A 19 23.15 -0.15 16.43
N ARG A 20 22.24 -0.95 16.99
CA ARG A 20 21.20 -1.69 16.26
C ARG A 20 19.83 -1.01 16.31
N PHE A 21 19.66 0.08 17.06
CA PHE A 21 18.39 0.80 17.13
C PHE A 21 18.29 1.87 16.04
N VAL A 22 17.13 1.93 15.40
CA VAL A 22 16.75 3.01 14.48
C VAL A 22 15.61 3.78 15.12
N VAL A 23 15.79 5.09 15.33
CA VAL A 23 14.77 5.97 15.89
C VAL A 23 14.18 6.81 14.77
N ALA A 24 12.90 6.59 14.47
CA ALA A 24 12.16 7.34 13.47
C ALA A 24 11.28 8.41 14.11
N ARG A 25 11.06 9.52 13.40
CA ARG A 25 10.00 10.48 13.77
C ARG A 25 8.63 9.84 13.46
N PRO A 26 7.57 10.15 14.22
CA PRO A 26 6.23 9.60 13.96
C PRO A 26 5.77 9.73 12.50
N ALA A 27 6.03 10.89 11.87
CA ALA A 27 5.70 11.14 10.46
C ALA A 27 6.52 10.34 9.43
N LYS A 28 7.58 9.63 9.85
CA LYS A 28 8.48 8.85 8.99
C LYS A 28 8.60 7.38 9.41
N VAL A 29 7.75 6.92 10.33
CA VAL A 29 7.80 5.53 10.83
C VAL A 29 7.68 4.56 9.66
N THR A 30 6.63 4.71 8.86
CA THR A 30 6.35 3.83 7.72
C THR A 30 7.47 3.82 6.67
N GLU A 31 7.97 5.00 6.30
CA GLU A 31 9.10 5.12 5.37
C GLU A 31 10.35 4.42 5.90
N THR A 32 10.56 4.43 7.22
CA THR A 32 11.69 3.76 7.86
C THR A 32 11.48 2.26 7.92
N LEU A 33 10.28 1.78 8.26
CA LEU A 33 9.97 0.35 8.30
C LEU A 33 10.14 -0.30 6.93
N LEU A 34 9.64 0.34 5.87
CA LEU A 34 9.75 -0.13 4.48
C LEU A 34 11.19 -0.23 3.97
N LYS A 35 12.18 0.37 4.66
CA LYS A 35 13.61 0.23 4.30
C LYS A 35 14.21 -1.08 4.80
N TYR A 36 13.62 -1.68 5.83
CA TYR A 36 14.17 -2.86 6.51
C TYR A 36 13.25 -4.07 6.43
N ILE A 37 11.96 -3.87 6.24
CA ILE A 37 10.93 -4.90 6.29
C ILE A 37 10.06 -4.77 5.03
N PRO A 38 9.73 -5.88 4.35
CA PRO A 38 8.79 -5.86 3.22
C PRO A 38 7.40 -5.40 3.70
N ALA A 39 6.65 -4.75 2.80
CA ALA A 39 5.34 -4.20 3.13
C ALA A 39 4.34 -5.26 3.63
N GLU A 40 4.49 -6.51 3.18
CA GLU A 40 3.65 -7.66 3.59
C GLU A 40 3.77 -8.02 5.06
N GLU A 41 4.94 -7.82 5.65
CA GLU A 41 5.24 -8.18 7.04
C GLU A 41 4.99 -7.01 8.01
N ILE A 42 4.74 -5.82 7.49
CA ILE A 42 4.45 -4.63 8.30
C ILE A 42 2.94 -4.62 8.63
N PRO A 43 2.56 -4.47 9.91
CA PRO A 43 1.16 -4.32 10.29
C PRO A 43 0.46 -3.15 9.61
N VAL A 44 -0.82 -3.31 9.29
CA VAL A 44 -1.65 -2.26 8.66
C VAL A 44 -1.62 -0.92 9.41
N GLN A 45 -1.49 -0.95 10.73
CA GLN A 45 -1.42 0.24 11.59
C GLN A 45 -0.16 1.09 11.34
N TYR A 46 0.91 0.48 10.83
CA TYR A 46 2.17 1.14 10.52
C TYR A 46 2.35 1.38 9.02
N GLY A 47 1.30 1.17 8.23
CA GLY A 47 1.33 1.35 6.78
C GLY A 47 1.98 0.19 6.03
N GLY A 48 1.66 -1.04 6.43
CA GLY A 48 1.91 -2.26 5.66
C GLY A 48 0.64 -3.07 5.40
N PHE A 49 0.80 -4.32 5.00
CA PHE A 49 -0.29 -5.20 4.59
C PHE A 49 -0.57 -6.37 5.54
N LYS A 50 0.22 -6.53 6.61
CA LYS A 50 0.04 -7.61 7.59
C LYS A 50 -1.21 -7.39 8.42
N ARG A 51 -2.09 -8.38 8.41
CA ARG A 51 -3.26 -8.50 9.30
C ARG A 51 -3.19 -9.86 10.00
N ASP A 52 -3.67 -9.92 11.23
CA ASP A 52 -3.60 -11.16 12.03
C ASP A 52 -4.53 -12.27 11.49
N ASP A 53 -5.57 -11.90 10.72
CA ASP A 53 -6.57 -12.82 10.15
C ASP A 53 -6.40 -13.09 8.63
N ASP A 54 -5.23 -12.79 8.04
CA ASP A 54 -5.08 -12.78 6.58
C ASP A 54 -4.74 -14.16 5.98
N THR A 55 -5.75 -15.03 5.87
CA THR A 55 -5.61 -16.34 5.19
C THR A 55 -5.55 -16.17 3.66
N ASP A 56 -6.03 -15.03 3.16
CA ASP A 56 -6.24 -14.81 1.72
C ASP A 56 -4.98 -14.32 1.00
N PHE A 57 -4.04 -13.66 1.69
CA PHE A 57 -2.83 -13.08 1.08
C PHE A 57 -1.51 -13.58 1.69
N SER A 58 -1.47 -14.85 2.09
CA SER A 58 -0.36 -15.36 2.91
C SER A 58 0.99 -15.43 2.20
N ASN A 59 1.07 -15.35 0.86
CA ASN A 59 2.33 -15.53 0.11
C ASN A 59 2.53 -14.54 -1.06
N GLU A 60 1.63 -13.58 -1.25
CA GLU A 60 1.65 -12.66 -2.38
C GLU A 60 2.50 -11.42 -2.09
N ALA A 61 3.56 -11.25 -2.89
CA ALA A 61 4.48 -10.13 -2.76
C ALA A 61 3.80 -8.76 -3.03
N ALA A 62 4.08 -7.77 -2.20
CA ALA A 62 3.61 -6.40 -2.39
C ALA A 62 4.53 -5.65 -3.35
N SER A 63 3.92 -5.04 -4.37
CA SER A 63 4.60 -4.19 -5.34
C SER A 63 4.52 -2.72 -4.93
N GLU A 64 5.53 -1.95 -5.31
CA GLU A 64 5.63 -0.52 -5.01
C GLU A 64 5.67 0.32 -6.29
N VAL A 65 4.89 1.41 -6.27
CA VAL A 65 4.90 2.45 -7.29
C VAL A 65 5.17 3.82 -6.65
N VAL A 66 6.00 4.63 -7.29
CA VAL A 66 6.33 5.98 -6.84
C VAL A 66 5.82 7.01 -7.83
N ILE A 67 4.74 7.69 -7.44
CA ILE A 67 4.04 8.65 -8.28
C ILE A 67 4.66 10.03 -8.10
N LYS A 68 4.99 10.68 -9.22
CA LYS A 68 5.51 12.06 -9.25
C LYS A 68 4.45 13.05 -8.73
N PRO A 69 4.87 14.24 -8.26
CA PRO A 69 3.92 15.28 -7.87
C PRO A 69 3.12 15.75 -9.09
N GLY A 70 1.80 15.87 -8.95
CA GLY A 70 0.93 16.36 -10.03
C GLY A 70 0.69 15.35 -11.16
N SER A 71 1.07 14.09 -10.99
CA SER A 71 0.89 13.06 -12.02
C SER A 71 -0.12 11.99 -11.64
N THR A 72 -0.58 11.27 -12.65
CA THR A 72 -1.41 10.08 -12.53
C THR A 72 -0.65 8.92 -13.15
N GLU A 73 -0.67 7.77 -12.48
CA GLU A 73 -0.09 6.53 -12.98
C GLU A 73 -1.18 5.46 -13.05
N THR A 74 -1.09 4.65 -14.09
CA THR A 74 -2.03 3.56 -14.36
C THR A 74 -1.27 2.24 -14.30
N ILE A 75 -1.77 1.33 -13.48
CA ILE A 75 -1.22 0.01 -13.27
C ILE A 75 -2.21 -0.97 -13.88
N GLU A 76 -1.75 -1.68 -14.91
CA GLU A 76 -2.53 -2.75 -15.53
C GLU A 76 -2.25 -4.05 -14.79
N ILE A 77 -3.32 -4.65 -14.29
CA ILE A 77 -3.31 -5.88 -13.55
C ILE A 77 -4.16 -6.86 -14.37
N PRO A 78 -3.71 -8.10 -14.65
CA PRO A 78 -4.57 -9.10 -15.30
C PRO A 78 -5.87 -9.30 -14.49
N ALA A 79 -6.93 -9.91 -15.01
CA ALA A 79 -8.15 -10.10 -14.22
C ALA A 79 -7.86 -10.88 -12.92
N LEU A 80 -8.02 -10.22 -11.77
CA LEU A 80 -7.72 -10.77 -10.46
C LEU A 80 -8.89 -10.64 -9.51
N GLU A 81 -9.02 -11.61 -8.61
CA GLU A 81 -10.14 -11.65 -7.67
C GLU A 81 -9.96 -10.65 -6.54
N ASP A 82 -8.74 -10.49 -5.99
CA ASP A 82 -8.50 -9.63 -4.82
C ASP A 82 -7.32 -8.68 -5.04
N ILE A 83 -7.54 -7.39 -4.77
CA ILE A 83 -6.53 -6.34 -4.82
C ILE A 83 -6.52 -5.60 -3.49
N ALA A 84 -5.34 -5.35 -2.95
CA ALA A 84 -5.16 -4.46 -1.82
C ALA A 84 -4.26 -3.29 -2.20
N VAL A 85 -4.73 -2.06 -2.01
CA VAL A 85 -4.01 -0.83 -2.33
C VAL A 85 -3.80 0.01 -1.07
N MET A 86 -2.59 0.51 -0.92
CA MET A 86 -2.22 1.44 0.13
C MET A 86 -1.54 2.66 -0.48
N GLY A 87 -2.06 3.85 -0.20
CA GLY A 87 -1.44 5.08 -0.65
C GLY A 87 -1.67 6.22 0.33
N TRP A 88 -0.62 6.97 0.63
CA TRP A 88 -0.70 8.11 1.55
C TRP A 88 -1.15 9.38 0.83
N GLU A 89 -2.42 9.74 0.97
CA GLU A 89 -2.98 10.99 0.42
C GLU A 89 -3.00 11.04 -1.12
N VAL A 90 -3.27 9.90 -1.74
CA VAL A 90 -3.49 9.78 -3.18
C VAL A 90 -4.96 9.45 -3.46
N SER A 91 -5.44 9.83 -4.63
CA SER A 91 -6.71 9.33 -5.15
C SER A 91 -6.46 8.04 -5.91
N TYR A 92 -7.32 7.04 -5.75
CA TYR A 92 -7.24 5.80 -6.53
C TYR A 92 -8.62 5.46 -7.10
N LYS A 93 -8.61 4.76 -8.23
CA LYS A 93 -9.78 4.31 -8.99
C LYS A 93 -9.47 2.95 -9.60
N GLU A 94 -10.44 2.05 -9.61
CA GLU A 94 -10.29 0.71 -10.19
C GLU A 94 -11.36 0.49 -11.25
N GLU A 95 -10.94 0.09 -12.44
CA GLU A 95 -11.81 -0.19 -13.57
C GLU A 95 -11.46 -1.54 -14.18
N PHE A 96 -12.47 -2.36 -14.45
CA PHE A 96 -12.32 -3.59 -15.18
C PHE A 96 -12.58 -3.34 -16.66
N VAL A 97 -11.60 -3.67 -17.49
CA VAL A 97 -11.64 -3.58 -18.94
C VAL A 97 -11.69 -5.01 -19.49
N PRO A 98 -12.83 -5.47 -20.03
CA PRO A 98 -12.92 -6.77 -20.69
C PRO A 98 -11.98 -6.83 -21.91
N THR A 99 -11.48 -8.02 -22.23
CA THR A 99 -10.67 -8.25 -23.45
C THR A 99 -11.56 -8.29 -24.70
N GLU A 100 -12.84 -8.62 -24.55
CA GLU A 100 -13.79 -8.71 -25.65
C GLU A 100 -14.10 -7.32 -26.24
N GLU A 101 -13.95 -7.21 -27.55
CA GLU A 101 -14.11 -5.95 -28.29
C GLU A 101 -15.60 -5.56 -28.36
N GLY A 102 -15.97 -4.46 -27.71
CA GLY A 102 -17.35 -3.96 -27.63
C GLY A 102 -18.03 -4.14 -26.26
N ALA A 103 -17.37 -4.82 -25.31
CA ALA A 103 -17.85 -4.94 -23.94
C ALA A 103 -17.61 -3.64 -23.13
N TYR A 104 -18.47 -3.37 -22.14
CA TYR A 104 -18.41 -2.15 -21.35
C TYR A 104 -17.35 -2.23 -20.25
N THR A 105 -16.64 -1.12 -20.02
CA THR A 105 -15.77 -0.97 -18.85
C THR A 105 -16.62 -0.89 -17.58
N ILE A 106 -16.29 -1.73 -16.59
CA ILE A 106 -17.00 -1.80 -15.32
C ILE A 106 -16.20 -1.01 -14.28
N ILE A 107 -16.83 -0.05 -13.62
CA ILE A 107 -16.20 0.69 -12.51
C ILE A 107 -16.27 -0.20 -11.27
N VAL A 108 -15.13 -0.76 -10.88
CA VAL A 108 -15.01 -1.62 -9.69
C VAL A 108 -14.94 -0.77 -8.43
N GLN A 109 -14.16 0.31 -8.48
CA GLN A 109 -14.04 1.28 -7.40
C GLN A 109 -14.04 2.69 -7.97
N LYS A 110 -15.04 3.48 -7.57
CA LYS A 110 -15.09 4.91 -7.89
C LYS A 110 -13.90 5.61 -7.26
N GLU A 111 -13.42 6.69 -7.90
CA GLU A 111 -12.33 7.49 -7.39
C GLU A 111 -12.51 7.83 -5.90
N LYS A 112 -11.60 7.32 -5.08
CA LYS A 112 -11.58 7.54 -3.63
C LYS A 112 -10.24 8.14 -3.24
N LYS A 113 -10.29 9.23 -2.48
CA LYS A 113 -9.11 9.85 -1.89
C LYS A 113 -8.77 9.17 -0.57
N MET A 114 -7.56 8.61 -0.49
CA MET A 114 -7.06 7.95 0.71
C MET A 114 -6.54 8.97 1.73
N GLY A 115 -6.87 8.79 3.00
CA GLY A 115 -6.28 9.56 4.10
C GLY A 115 -4.85 9.12 4.44
N SER A 116 -4.08 9.97 5.12
CA SER A 116 -2.72 9.65 5.58
C SER A 116 -2.67 8.56 6.66
N ASN A 117 -3.77 8.37 7.40
CA ASN A 117 -3.93 7.33 8.43
C ASN A 117 -4.92 6.23 8.01
N GLU A 118 -5.39 6.24 6.77
CA GLU A 118 -6.31 5.23 6.29
C GLU A 118 -5.53 3.95 5.97
N GLY A 119 -6.02 2.81 6.46
CA GLY A 119 -5.39 1.51 6.23
C GLY A 119 -5.47 1.07 4.77
N PRO A 120 -4.85 -0.08 4.42
CA PRO A 120 -4.92 -0.60 3.07
C PRO A 120 -6.36 -0.95 2.70
N MET A 121 -6.82 -0.43 1.57
CA MET A 121 -8.12 -0.76 0.99
C MET A 121 -7.99 -2.13 0.33
N ARG A 122 -8.85 -3.07 0.72
CA ARG A 122 -8.98 -4.36 0.03
C ARG A 122 -10.27 -4.31 -0.76
N ASN A 123 -10.19 -4.68 -2.02
CA ASN A 123 -11.34 -4.84 -2.87
C ASN A 123 -11.29 -6.22 -3.53
N SER A 124 -12.48 -6.78 -3.75
CA SER A 124 -12.62 -8.06 -4.43
C SER A 124 -13.59 -7.92 -5.60
N PHE A 125 -13.16 -8.34 -6.78
CA PHE A 125 -13.95 -8.25 -8.00
C PHE A 125 -13.92 -9.59 -8.72
N LYS A 126 -15.10 -10.19 -8.88
CA LYS A 126 -15.27 -11.45 -9.60
C LYS A 126 -16.01 -11.15 -10.88
N ASN A 127 -15.43 -11.55 -12.00
CA ASN A 127 -16.09 -11.54 -13.29
C ASN A 127 -15.86 -12.87 -14.00
N SER A 128 -16.84 -13.29 -14.81
CA SER A 128 -16.75 -14.48 -15.66
C SER A 128 -16.00 -14.22 -16.96
N GLU A 129 -15.85 -12.95 -17.33
CA GLU A 129 -15.19 -12.53 -18.57
C GLU A 129 -13.68 -12.38 -18.38
N SER A 130 -12.93 -12.71 -19.43
CA SER A 130 -11.49 -12.41 -19.49
C SER A 130 -11.29 -10.92 -19.68
N GLY A 131 -10.40 -10.33 -18.88
CA GLY A 131 -10.10 -8.90 -18.95
C GLY A 131 -8.90 -8.52 -18.12
N LYS A 132 -8.78 -7.23 -17.84
CA LYS A 132 -7.76 -6.65 -16.97
C LYS A 132 -8.37 -5.61 -16.04
N ILE A 133 -7.84 -5.52 -14.84
CA ILE A 133 -8.14 -4.44 -13.90
C ILE A 133 -7.11 -3.33 -14.11
N VAL A 134 -7.58 -2.13 -14.39
CA VAL A 134 -6.77 -0.92 -14.49
C VAL A 134 -6.92 -0.16 -13.18
N LEU A 135 -5.86 -0.19 -12.37
CA LEU A 135 -5.74 0.61 -11.16
C LEU A 135 -5.13 1.96 -11.53
N THR A 136 -5.93 3.01 -11.47
CA THR A 136 -5.48 4.38 -11.72
C THR A 136 -5.23 5.08 -10.39
N VAL A 137 -4.04 5.64 -10.22
CA VAL A 137 -3.65 6.35 -9.01
C VAL A 137 -3.18 7.77 -9.35
N SER A 138 -3.80 8.75 -8.71
CA SER A 138 -3.61 10.18 -8.97
C SER A 138 -3.00 10.88 -7.75
N ASN A 139 -1.93 11.63 -8.00
CA ASN A 139 -1.22 12.44 -7.01
C ASN A 139 -1.32 13.95 -7.34
N VAL A 140 -2.48 14.39 -7.84
CA VAL A 140 -2.68 15.77 -8.31
C VAL A 140 -2.67 16.78 -7.15
N SER A 141 -3.11 16.38 -5.95
CA SER A 141 -3.19 17.32 -4.80
C SER A 141 -1.87 17.55 -4.05
N SER A 142 -0.81 16.78 -4.33
CA SER A 142 0.45 16.84 -3.58
C SER A 142 1.57 17.48 -4.39
N LYS A 143 2.37 18.30 -3.71
CA LYS A 143 3.65 18.82 -4.23
C LYS A 143 4.83 17.86 -4.01
N LYS A 144 4.60 16.75 -3.32
CA LYS A 144 5.61 15.72 -3.01
C LYS A 144 5.29 14.42 -3.75
N LYS A 145 6.34 13.69 -4.13
CA LYS A 145 6.19 12.30 -4.59
C LYS A 145 5.47 11.46 -3.54
N LYS A 146 4.58 10.59 -3.99
CA LYS A 146 3.85 9.67 -3.13
C LYS A 146 4.18 8.24 -3.51
N ARG A 147 4.23 7.38 -2.52
CA ARG A 147 4.46 5.95 -2.69
C ARG A 147 3.11 5.26 -2.55
N VAL A 148 2.83 4.33 -3.43
CA VAL A 148 1.67 3.45 -3.38
C VAL A 148 2.16 2.04 -3.39
N LEU A 149 1.66 1.26 -2.46
CA LEU A 149 1.91 -0.15 -2.36
C LEU A 149 0.64 -0.86 -2.80
N TYR A 150 0.77 -1.91 -3.59
CA TYR A 150 -0.35 -2.73 -3.98
C TYR A 150 0.05 -4.19 -3.98
N ARG A 151 -0.88 -5.06 -3.64
CA ARG A 151 -0.74 -6.51 -3.80
C ARG A 151 -2.01 -7.06 -4.39
N TYR A 152 -1.89 -8.19 -5.05
CA TYR A 152 -3.01 -8.79 -5.73
C TYR A 152 -2.91 -10.31 -5.72
N LYS A 153 -4.05 -10.98 -5.87
CA LYS A 153 -4.10 -12.44 -5.93
C LYS A 153 -4.88 -12.94 -7.14
N THR A 154 -4.22 -13.82 -7.90
CA THR A 154 -4.87 -14.64 -8.93
C THR A 154 -5.54 -15.82 -8.23
N LYS A 155 -6.78 -16.12 -8.59
CA LYS A 155 -7.27 -17.47 -8.35
C LYS A 155 -6.57 -18.40 -9.34
N SER A 156 -5.91 -19.42 -8.81
CA SER A 156 -5.48 -20.56 -9.62
C SER A 156 -6.65 -21.51 -9.84
#